data_AF-F4QJ49-F1
#
_entry.id   AF-F4QJ49-F1
#
_cell.length_a   1.000
_cell.length_b   1.000
_cell.length_c   1.000
_cell.angle_alpha   90.00
_cell.angle_beta   90.00
_cell.angle_gamma   90.00
#
_symmetry.space_group_name_H-M   'P 1'
#
loop_
_entity.id
_entity.type
_entity.pdbx_description
1 polymer ?
#
loop_
_entity_poly.entity_id
_entity_poly.type
_entity_poly.pdbx_seq_one_letter_code
_entity_poly.pdbx_strand_id
1 'polypeptide(L)'
;MTFSIRAALSVTAFGLMAAVPALAGQPVTVEKNHTLRVTLVAPAGTVVVGNPDIADVTVVDSRTLYIVGKGFGSSAVNVAGRDGRSLFDGEVTVTAPKRGAITVYKGLKPSLMVCTNVCISEEPTPTTAGASGPSPMVMAPASNSAGAAPAPTAMAAQ
;
A
#
# COMPACT_ATOMS: atom_id res chain seq x y z
N MET A 1 27.48 -12.53 69.59
CA MET A 1 27.45 -11.24 68.88
C MET A 1 26.79 -11.46 67.53
N THR A 2 25.56 -10.99 67.41
CA THR A 2 24.67 -11.03 66.25
C THR A 2 24.96 -9.86 65.31
N PHE A 3 25.04 -10.09 64.00
CA PHE A 3 24.82 -9.05 62.99
C PHE A 3 23.99 -9.60 61.82
N SER A 4 22.68 -9.30 61.87
CA SER A 4 21.83 -9.16 60.68
C SER A 4 22.21 -7.86 59.96
N ILE A 5 22.01 -7.76 58.64
CA ILE A 5 21.30 -6.66 57.96
C ILE A 5 21.26 -6.91 56.42
N ARG A 6 20.03 -7.19 55.96
CA ARG A 6 19.29 -6.61 54.79
C ARG A 6 19.89 -6.80 53.39
N ALA A 7 19.34 -7.69 52.57
CA ALA A 7 18.09 -7.53 51.80
C ALA A 7 18.13 -6.36 50.81
N ALA A 8 18.52 -6.65 49.56
CA ALA A 8 18.19 -5.85 48.39
C ALA A 8 18.20 -6.77 47.16
N LEU A 9 17.19 -7.64 47.06
CA LEU A 9 16.92 -8.40 45.85
C LEU A 9 16.06 -7.49 44.94
N SER A 10 16.70 -6.60 44.20
CA SER A 10 16.05 -5.78 43.18
C SER A 10 15.71 -6.67 41.97
N VAL A 11 14.51 -7.24 41.98
CA VAL A 11 13.91 -7.90 40.81
C VAL A 11 13.47 -6.81 39.83
N THR A 12 14.35 -6.43 38.91
CA THR A 12 14.00 -5.62 37.75
C THR A 12 13.20 -6.49 36.79
N ALA A 13 11.87 -6.46 36.93
CA ALA A 13 10.94 -7.02 35.97
C ALA A 13 10.99 -6.17 34.68
N PHE A 14 11.88 -6.55 33.76
CA PHE A 14 11.94 -5.98 32.42
C PHE A 14 10.70 -6.46 31.65
N GLY A 15 9.70 -5.59 31.55
CA GLY A 15 8.47 -5.84 30.81
C GLY A 15 8.78 -6.11 29.34
N LEU A 16 8.52 -7.32 28.89
CA LEU A 16 8.64 -7.74 27.50
C LEU A 16 7.50 -7.09 26.70
N MET A 17 7.78 -5.91 26.14
CA MET A 17 6.86 -5.21 25.24
C MET A 17 6.77 -6.02 23.94
N ALA A 18 5.80 -6.94 23.86
CA ALA A 18 5.55 -7.71 22.65
C ALA A 18 5.05 -6.77 21.55
N ALA A 19 5.91 -6.52 20.56
CA ALA A 19 5.51 -5.81 19.35
C ALA A 19 4.46 -6.65 18.62
N VAL A 20 3.21 -6.18 18.62
CA VAL A 20 2.15 -6.75 17.78
C VAL A 20 2.47 -6.41 16.32
N PRO A 21 2.67 -7.39 15.43
CA PRO A 21 2.86 -7.11 14.02
C PRO A 21 1.55 -6.53 13.49
N ALA A 22 1.61 -5.32 12.93
CA ALA A 22 0.52 -4.78 12.14
C ALA A 22 0.40 -5.63 10.87
N LEU A 23 -0.69 -6.39 10.74
CA LEU A 23 -1.03 -7.03 9.47
C LEU A 23 -1.38 -5.91 8.48
N ALA A 24 -0.43 -5.57 7.61
CA ALA A 24 -0.70 -4.74 6.46
C ALA A 24 -1.70 -5.46 5.54
N GLY A 25 -2.73 -4.74 5.10
CA GLY A 25 -3.71 -5.20 4.12
C GLY A 25 -3.05 -5.80 2.88
N GLN A 26 -3.61 -6.88 2.34
CA GLN A 26 -3.07 -7.46 1.12
C GLN A 26 -3.29 -6.50 -0.06
N PRO A 27 -2.26 -6.22 -0.88
CA PRO A 27 -2.42 -5.39 -2.06
C PRO A 27 -3.35 -6.08 -3.05
N VAL A 28 -4.37 -5.37 -3.51
CA VAL A 28 -5.38 -5.88 -4.43
C VAL A 28 -5.14 -5.29 -5.80
N THR A 29 -5.01 -6.14 -6.81
CA THR A 29 -4.88 -5.69 -8.21
C THR A 29 -6.22 -5.85 -8.93
N VAL A 30 -6.69 -4.79 -9.57
CA VAL A 30 -7.92 -4.77 -10.37
C VAL A 30 -7.58 -4.29 -11.78
N GLU A 31 -8.24 -4.85 -12.79
CA GLU A 31 -8.05 -4.37 -14.16
C GLU A 31 -8.94 -3.14 -14.42
N LYS A 32 -8.47 -2.20 -15.27
CA LYS A 32 -9.31 -1.07 -15.69
C LYS A 32 -10.59 -1.58 -16.35
N ASN A 33 -11.71 -0.91 -16.08
CA ASN A 33 -13.06 -1.26 -16.52
C ASN A 33 -13.54 -2.63 -16.04
N HIS A 34 -12.87 -3.24 -15.05
CA HIS A 34 -13.27 -4.50 -14.46
C HIS A 34 -13.64 -4.30 -12.99
N THR A 35 -14.41 -5.26 -12.48
CA THR A 35 -14.85 -5.29 -11.10
C THR A 35 -14.27 -6.49 -10.37
N LEU A 36 -13.72 -6.28 -9.19
CA LEU A 36 -13.36 -7.34 -8.28
C LEU A 36 -14.43 -7.47 -7.20
N ARG A 37 -14.97 -8.69 -7.06
CA ARG A 37 -15.88 -9.02 -5.96
C ARG A 37 -15.08 -9.31 -4.69
N VAL A 38 -15.43 -8.63 -3.61
CA VAL A 38 -14.87 -8.89 -2.28
C VAL A 38 -15.99 -9.30 -1.33
N THR A 39 -15.79 -10.43 -0.66
CA THR A 39 -16.72 -10.95 0.36
C THR A 39 -16.18 -10.60 1.73
N LEU A 40 -17.02 -10.00 2.57
CA LEU A 40 -16.65 -9.53 3.90
C LEU A 40 -17.01 -10.56 4.96
N VAL A 41 -16.20 -10.60 6.02
CA VAL A 41 -16.43 -11.46 7.18
C VAL A 41 -17.60 -10.97 8.06
N ALA A 42 -17.97 -9.70 7.96
CA ALA A 42 -19.04 -9.06 8.72
C ALA A 42 -19.79 -8.01 7.88
N PRO A 43 -20.96 -7.53 8.33
CA PRO A 43 -21.71 -6.48 7.63
C PRO A 43 -20.91 -5.18 7.49
N ALA A 44 -20.82 -4.65 6.26
CA ALA A 44 -20.22 -3.35 5.99
C ALA A 44 -21.01 -2.23 6.68
N GLY A 45 -20.28 -1.30 7.31
CA GLY A 45 -20.84 -0.10 7.94
C GLY A 45 -20.44 1.16 7.19
N THR A 46 -19.14 1.43 7.14
CA THR A 46 -18.58 2.64 6.52
C THR A 46 -17.58 2.25 5.44
N VAL A 47 -17.69 2.87 4.27
CA VAL A 47 -16.75 2.70 3.16
C VAL A 47 -16.05 4.03 2.92
N VAL A 48 -14.73 4.01 2.88
CA VAL A 48 -13.89 5.18 2.61
C VAL A 48 -12.97 4.83 1.44
N VAL A 49 -13.05 5.64 0.39
CA VAL A 49 -12.23 5.51 -0.81
C VAL A 49 -11.30 6.71 -0.89
N GLY A 50 -10.01 6.47 -1.06
CA GLY A 50 -9.01 7.53 -1.18
C GLY A 50 -9.18 8.35 -2.46
N ASN A 51 -9.28 7.67 -3.60
CA ASN A 51 -9.50 8.32 -4.90
C ASN A 51 -10.57 7.57 -5.75
N PRO A 52 -11.80 8.11 -5.86
CA PRO A 52 -12.90 7.51 -6.63
C PRO A 52 -12.78 7.67 -8.17
N ASP A 53 -11.83 8.45 -8.66
CA ASP A 53 -11.53 8.55 -10.10
C ASP A 53 -10.66 7.36 -10.57
N ILE A 54 -9.84 6.80 -9.67
CA ILE A 54 -8.99 5.64 -9.94
C ILE A 54 -9.74 4.34 -9.63
N ALA A 55 -10.29 4.20 -8.43
CA ALA A 55 -11.03 3.01 -8.03
C ALA A 55 -12.27 3.42 -7.22
N ASP A 56 -13.42 2.83 -7.54
CA ASP A 56 -14.68 3.09 -6.84
C ASP A 56 -15.22 1.82 -6.20
N VAL A 57 -16.03 1.94 -5.15
CA VAL A 57 -16.57 0.82 -4.39
C VAL A 57 -18.08 0.90 -4.34
N THR A 58 -18.74 -0.12 -4.86
CA THR A 58 -20.20 -0.25 -4.78
C THR A 58 -20.57 -1.38 -3.84
N VAL A 59 -21.38 -1.06 -2.83
CA VAL A 59 -21.93 -2.05 -1.89
C VAL A 59 -23.22 -2.60 -2.48
N VAL A 60 -23.26 -3.91 -2.70
CA VAL A 60 -24.43 -4.60 -3.28
C VAL A 60 -25.26 -5.28 -2.19
N ASP A 61 -24.58 -5.84 -1.19
CA ASP A 61 -25.21 -6.46 -0.03
C ASP A 61 -24.38 -6.16 1.22
N SER A 62 -24.95 -6.42 2.40
CA SER A 62 -24.30 -6.25 3.70
C SER A 62 -22.91 -6.90 3.76
N ARG A 63 -22.68 -8.03 3.07
CA ARG A 63 -21.39 -8.74 3.09
C ARG A 63 -20.68 -8.81 1.74
N THR A 64 -21.20 -8.15 0.70
CA THR A 64 -20.61 -8.20 -0.64
C THR A 64 -20.47 -6.81 -1.22
N LEU A 65 -19.23 -6.47 -1.58
CA LEU A 65 -18.92 -5.24 -2.31
C LEU A 65 -18.14 -5.54 -3.58
N TYR A 66 -18.24 -4.61 -4.52
CA TYR A 66 -17.51 -4.64 -5.78
C TYR A 66 -16.58 -3.43 -5.83
N ILE A 67 -15.31 -3.71 -6.08
CA ILE A 67 -14.29 -2.69 -6.33
C ILE A 67 -14.16 -2.57 -7.85
N VAL A 68 -14.36 -1.37 -8.39
CA VAL A 68 -14.34 -1.08 -9.82
C VAL A 68 -13.09 -0.26 -10.15
N GLY A 69 -12.24 -0.78 -11.03
CA GLY A 69 -11.10 -0.01 -11.55
C GLY A 69 -11.56 0.96 -12.64
N LYS A 70 -11.53 2.27 -12.38
CA LYS A 70 -11.96 3.31 -13.34
C LYS A 70 -10.78 3.95 -14.07
N GLY A 71 -9.71 4.24 -13.35
CA GLY A 71 -8.51 4.90 -13.86
C GLY A 71 -7.25 4.14 -13.48
N PHE A 72 -6.15 4.38 -14.20
CA PHE A 72 -4.85 3.79 -13.87
C PHE A 72 -4.24 4.45 -12.64
N GLY A 73 -3.55 3.67 -11.81
CA GLY A 73 -2.87 4.16 -10.60
C GLY A 73 -3.13 3.26 -9.40
N SER A 74 -2.87 3.78 -8.21
CA SER A 74 -3.24 3.13 -6.95
C SER A 74 -4.18 4.01 -6.13
N SER A 75 -5.10 3.36 -5.41
CA SER A 75 -6.09 4.03 -4.57
C SER A 75 -6.30 3.21 -3.30
N ALA A 76 -6.35 3.87 -2.14
CA ALA A 76 -6.63 3.21 -0.88
C ALA A 76 -8.14 2.96 -0.71
N VAL A 77 -8.50 1.77 -0.26
CA VAL A 77 -9.89 1.40 0.04
C VAL A 77 -9.96 0.85 1.45
N ASN A 78 -10.78 1.49 2.28
CA ASN A 78 -11.02 1.10 3.66
C ASN A 78 -12.51 0.85 3.89
N VAL A 79 -12.83 -0.30 4.45
CA VAL A 79 -14.19 -0.71 4.76
C VAL A 79 -14.24 -1.11 6.22
N ALA A 80 -15.00 -0.36 7.00
CA ALA A 80 -15.22 -0.63 8.41
C ALA A 80 -16.63 -1.20 8.64
N GLY A 81 -16.75 -2.09 9.62
CA GLY A 81 -18.02 -2.62 10.08
C GLY A 81 -18.78 -1.62 10.94
N ARG A 82 -20.00 -1.98 11.33
CA ARG A 82 -20.83 -1.16 12.25
C ARG A 82 -20.23 -1.02 13.65
N ASP A 83 -19.32 -1.92 14.01
CA ASP A 83 -18.54 -1.93 15.25
C ASP A 83 -17.27 -1.05 15.16
N GLY A 84 -17.04 -0.39 14.02
CA GLY A 84 -15.86 0.44 13.78
C GLY A 84 -14.58 -0.36 13.53
N ARG A 85 -14.66 -1.70 13.46
CA ARG A 85 -13.50 -2.53 13.13
C ARG A 85 -13.29 -2.52 11.62
N SER A 86 -12.04 -2.37 11.19
CA SER A 86 -11.69 -2.50 9.77
C SER A 86 -11.95 -3.94 9.33
N LEU A 87 -12.82 -4.10 8.34
CA LEU A 87 -13.14 -5.37 7.70
C LEU A 87 -12.29 -5.60 6.45
N PHE A 88 -11.90 -4.50 5.80
CA PHE A 88 -11.00 -4.50 4.67
C PHE A 88 -10.19 -3.20 4.71
N ASP A 89 -8.88 -3.32 4.68
CA ASP A 89 -7.94 -2.22 4.53
C ASP A 89 -6.94 -2.71 3.49
N GLY A 90 -6.75 -1.94 2.42
CA GLY A 90 -5.84 -2.34 1.36
C GLY A 90 -5.67 -1.27 0.28
N GLU A 91 -4.51 -1.32 -0.35
CA GLU A 91 -4.23 -0.54 -1.55
C GLU A 91 -4.71 -1.29 -2.79
N VAL A 92 -5.53 -0.62 -3.59
CA VAL A 92 -6.05 -1.12 -4.86
C VAL A 92 -5.22 -0.55 -6.00
N THR A 93 -4.49 -1.42 -6.69
CA THR A 93 -3.69 -1.07 -7.87
C THR A 93 -4.46 -1.41 -9.13
N VAL A 94 -4.71 -0.41 -9.99
CA VAL A 94 -5.44 -0.58 -11.24
C VAL A 94 -4.48 -0.72 -12.42
N THR A 95 -4.51 -1.88 -13.07
CA THR A 95 -3.64 -2.21 -14.21
C THR A 95 -4.40 -2.27 -15.53
N ALA A 96 -3.67 -2.28 -16.64
CA ALA A 96 -4.24 -2.59 -17.95
C ALA A 96 -4.89 -3.98 -17.94
N PRO A 97 -6.03 -4.15 -18.64
CA PRO A 97 -6.63 -5.47 -18.80
C PRO A 97 -5.64 -6.40 -19.48
N LYS A 98 -5.34 -7.56 -18.89
CA LYS A 98 -4.46 -8.57 -19.51
C LYS A 98 -5.19 -9.42 -20.53
N ARG A 99 -6.52 -9.44 -20.47
CA ARG A 99 -7.40 -10.24 -21.33
C ARG A 99 -7.75 -9.43 -22.58
N GLY A 100 -7.40 -9.96 -23.75
CA GLY A 100 -7.74 -9.35 -25.03
C GLY A 100 -6.85 -8.16 -25.43
N ALA A 101 -6.08 -7.56 -24.50
CA ALA A 101 -5.11 -6.54 -24.84
C ALA A 101 -3.84 -7.17 -25.44
N ILE A 102 -3.48 -6.73 -26.64
CA ILE A 102 -2.24 -7.10 -27.32
C ILE A 102 -1.46 -5.83 -27.69
N THR A 103 -0.14 -5.94 -27.70
CA THR A 103 0.72 -4.88 -28.21
C THR A 103 1.18 -5.27 -29.61
N VAL A 104 0.77 -4.50 -30.61
CA VAL A 104 1.17 -4.69 -32.01
C VAL A 104 2.27 -3.70 -32.36
N TYR A 105 3.40 -4.19 -32.85
CA TYR A 105 4.51 -3.36 -33.32
C TYR A 105 4.40 -3.16 -34.83
N LYS A 106 4.13 -1.92 -35.26
CA LYS A 106 4.24 -1.53 -36.67
C LYS A 106 5.53 -0.73 -36.86
N GLY A 107 6.62 -1.41 -37.17
CA GLY A 107 7.97 -0.84 -37.13
C GLY A 107 8.39 -0.55 -35.69
N LEU A 108 8.83 0.69 -35.42
CA LEU A 108 9.27 1.14 -34.09
C LEU A 108 8.14 1.71 -33.21
N LYS A 109 6.88 1.66 -33.68
CA LYS A 109 5.73 2.22 -32.95
C LYS A 109 4.91 1.08 -32.32
N PRO A 110 4.92 0.92 -30.98
CA PRO A 110 4.00 0.02 -30.30
C PRO A 110 2.58 0.62 -30.30
N SER A 111 1.58 -0.19 -30.63
CA SER A 111 0.16 0.16 -30.53
C SER A 111 -0.55 -0.86 -29.65
N LEU A 112 -1.20 -0.39 -28.58
CA LEU A 112 -2.07 -1.23 -27.76
C LEU A 112 -3.40 -1.44 -28.50
N MET A 113 -3.84 -2.69 -28.59
CA MET A 113 -5.09 -3.06 -29.23
C MET A 113 -5.86 -4.02 -28.32
N VAL A 114 -7.19 -3.96 -28.36
CA VAL A 114 -8.06 -4.93 -27.68
C VAL A 114 -8.74 -5.78 -28.75
N CYS A 115 -8.50 -7.08 -28.69
CA CYS A 115 -8.97 -8.06 -29.66
C CYS A 115 -10.07 -8.94 -29.07
N THR A 116 -11.20 -8.97 -29.78
CA THR A 116 -12.22 -10.02 -29.64
C THR A 116 -12.32 -10.76 -30.98
N ASN A 117 -13.44 -10.67 -31.71
CA ASN A 117 -13.53 -11.13 -33.11
C ASN A 117 -12.89 -10.13 -34.10
N VAL A 118 -12.82 -8.85 -33.71
CA VAL A 118 -12.13 -7.77 -34.43
C VAL A 118 -11.26 -7.03 -33.41
N CYS A 119 -10.07 -6.59 -33.82
CA CYS A 119 -9.18 -5.80 -32.98
C CYS A 119 -9.42 -4.31 -33.19
N ILE A 120 -9.64 -3.58 -32.10
CA ILE A 120 -9.78 -2.12 -32.11
C ILE A 120 -8.60 -1.47 -31.37
N SER A 121 -8.17 -0.30 -31.82
CA SER A 121 -7.17 0.50 -31.10
C SER A 121 -7.82 1.14 -29.88
N GLU A 122 -7.25 0.90 -28.70
CA GLU A 122 -7.50 1.79 -27.57
C GLU A 122 -6.66 3.05 -27.80
N GLU A 123 -7.24 4.06 -28.46
CA GLU A 123 -6.68 5.40 -28.34
C GLU A 123 -6.80 5.79 -26.87
N PRO A 124 -5.69 6.08 -26.18
CA PRO A 124 -5.76 6.56 -24.81
C PRO A 124 -6.58 7.85 -24.86
N THR A 125 -7.81 7.79 -24.35
CA THR A 125 -8.61 8.99 -24.12
C THR A 125 -7.71 9.96 -23.35
N PRO A 126 -7.52 11.20 -23.84
CA PRO A 126 -6.64 12.15 -23.17
C PRO A 126 -7.32 12.64 -21.87
N THR A 127 -7.40 11.79 -20.86
CA THR A 127 -7.26 12.26 -19.48
C THR A 127 -5.82 12.71 -19.39
N THR A 128 -5.64 14.03 -19.43
CA THR A 128 -4.41 14.79 -19.22
C THR A 128 -3.30 13.96 -18.59
N ALA A 129 -2.52 13.31 -19.45
CA ALA A 129 -1.37 12.54 -19.05
C ALA A 129 -0.31 13.53 -18.57
N GLY A 130 -0.17 13.63 -17.25
CA GLY A 130 1.11 14.02 -16.66
C GLY A 130 2.19 13.11 -17.25
N ALA A 131 3.19 13.73 -17.86
CA ALA A 131 4.29 13.06 -18.51
C ALA A 131 5.05 12.16 -17.53
N SER A 132 4.77 10.87 -17.54
CA SER A 132 5.66 9.85 -16.98
C SER A 132 6.60 9.38 -18.09
N GLY A 133 7.57 10.24 -18.43
CA GLY A 133 8.77 9.77 -19.11
C GLY A 133 9.57 8.83 -18.19
N PRO A 134 10.47 8.00 -18.71
CA PRO A 134 11.40 7.26 -17.87
C PRO A 134 12.29 8.27 -17.13
N SER A 135 12.13 8.38 -15.81
CA SER A 135 13.04 9.16 -14.99
C SER A 135 14.47 8.68 -15.25
N PRO A 136 15.41 9.55 -15.66
CA PRO A 136 16.82 9.17 -15.65
C PRO A 136 17.18 8.87 -14.20
N MET A 137 17.79 7.71 -13.96
CA MET A 137 18.41 7.38 -12.68
C MET A 137 19.47 8.44 -12.40
N VAL A 138 19.14 9.44 -11.58
CA VAL A 138 20.12 10.38 -11.05
C VAL A 138 20.93 9.61 -10.01
N MET A 139 22.18 9.33 -10.33
CA MET A 139 23.17 8.85 -9.37
C MET A 139 23.27 9.87 -8.23
N ALA A 140 22.74 9.51 -7.06
CA ALA A 140 23.00 10.25 -5.83
C ALA A 140 24.48 10.06 -5.46
N PRO A 141 25.24 11.13 -5.17
CA PRO A 141 26.57 10.97 -4.60
C PRO A 141 26.45 10.41 -3.19
N ALA A 142 27.23 9.37 -2.90
CA ALA A 142 27.40 8.82 -1.57
C ALA A 142 27.88 9.91 -0.62
N SER A 143 27.00 10.39 0.26
CA SER A 143 27.34 11.23 1.40
C SER A 143 28.10 10.39 2.41
N ASN A 144 29.43 10.53 2.44
CA ASN A 144 30.27 10.00 3.51
C ASN A 144 29.88 10.67 4.83
N SER A 145 29.08 9.98 5.64
CA SER A 145 28.88 10.33 7.04
C SER A 145 30.16 9.95 7.81
N ALA A 146 31.11 10.88 7.87
CA ALA A 146 32.17 10.84 8.85
C ALA A 146 31.53 10.83 10.24
N GLY A 147 31.67 9.71 10.94
CA GLY A 147 31.17 9.52 12.30
C GLY A 147 31.75 10.58 13.23
N ALA A 148 30.87 11.35 13.85
CA ALA A 148 31.19 12.16 15.01
C ALA A 148 31.54 11.21 16.17
N ALA A 149 32.82 11.18 16.53
CA ALA A 149 33.28 10.57 17.77
C ALA A 149 32.70 11.33 18.97
N PRO A 150 32.20 10.64 20.02
CA PRO A 150 31.86 11.31 21.27
C PRO A 150 33.14 11.69 22.04
N ALA A 151 33.14 12.93 22.55
CA ALA A 151 34.21 13.51 23.36
C ALA A 151 34.45 12.74 24.68
N PRO A 152 35.69 12.68 25.20
CA PRO A 152 35.97 12.17 26.53
C PRO A 152 35.60 13.19 27.60
N THR A 153 34.70 12.82 28.51
CA THR A 153 34.48 13.56 29.77
C THR A 153 35.74 13.51 30.61
N ALA A 154 36.29 14.70 30.87
CA ALA A 154 37.45 14.93 31.71
C ALA A 154 37.19 14.49 33.17
N MET A 155 38.16 13.74 33.66
CA MET A 155 38.39 13.40 35.05
C MET A 155 38.82 14.69 35.79
N ALA A 156 37.95 15.24 36.64
CA ALA A 156 38.30 16.28 37.60
C ALA A 156 38.46 15.64 38.98
N ALA A 157 39.68 15.73 39.50
CA ALA A 157 40.02 15.43 40.87
C ALA A 157 39.44 16.50 41.80
N GLN A 158 38.75 16.07 42.86
CA GLN A 158 38.87 16.52 44.26
C GLN A 158 37.84 15.80 45.13
#